data_AF-A0A2S0XL34-F1
#
_entry.id   AF-A0A2S0XL34-F1
#
_cell.length_a   1.000
_cell.length_b   1.000
_cell.length_c   1.000
_cell.angle_alpha   90.00
_cell.angle_beta   90.00
_cell.angle_gamma   90.00
#
_symmetry.space_group_name_H-M   'P 1'
#
loop_
_entity.id
_entity.type
_entity.pdbx_description
1 polymer ?
#
loop_
_entity_poly.entity_id
_entity_poly.type
_entity_poly.pdbx_seq_one_letter_code
_entity_poly.pdbx_strand_id
1 'polypeptide(L)'
;MRLALAVGKVSDAAFDIGVGDAVTAWGFGPAAAADLIRTALTARRIPAHEAIELGDGEVRKLVPIALDLNGIAKGFAVDRLAENASHPRSP
;
A
#
# COMPACT_ATOMS: atom_id res chain seq x y z
N MET A 1 0.94 6.03 4.47
CA MET A 1 2.25 5.72 3.86
C MET A 1 3.29 5.32 4.90
N ARG A 2 3.74 6.21 5.81
CA ARG A 2 4.75 5.89 6.84
C ARG A 2 4.50 4.56 7.58
N LEU A 3 3.29 4.38 8.13
CA LEU A 3 2.93 3.16 8.86
C LEU A 3 3.03 1.90 7.98
N ALA A 4 2.59 1.98 6.72
CA ALA A 4 2.67 0.85 5.80
C ALA A 4 4.12 0.42 5.52
N LEU A 5 5.03 1.39 5.31
CA LEU A 5 6.45 1.09 5.11
C LEU A 5 7.10 0.53 6.39
N ALA A 6 6.74 1.08 7.55
CA ALA A 6 7.22 0.61 8.84
C ALA A 6 6.80 -0.84 9.11
N VAL A 7 5.52 -1.17 8.90
CA VAL A 7 5.00 -2.54 9.03
C VAL A 7 5.69 -3.48 8.05
N GLY A 8 5.89 -3.06 6.81
CA GLY A 8 6.60 -3.89 5.83
C GLY A 8 8.06 -4.17 6.21
N LYS A 9 8.75 -3.19 6.80
CA LYS A 9 10.11 -3.37 7.30
C LYS A 9 10.17 -4.33 8.50
N VAL A 10 9.31 -4.16 9.50
CA VAL A 10 9.34 -5.00 10.73
C VAL A 10 8.80 -6.41 10.52
N SER A 11 8.04 -6.63 9.46
CA SER A 11 7.50 -7.94 9.08
C SER A 11 8.38 -8.70 8.08
N ASP A 12 9.59 -8.22 7.80
CA ASP A 12 10.49 -8.78 6.78
C ASP A 12 9.78 -8.95 5.41
N ALA A 13 9.11 -7.89 4.99
CA ALA A 13 8.29 -7.82 3.77
C ALA A 13 7.11 -8.80 3.68
N ALA A 14 6.72 -9.49 4.76
CA ALA A 14 5.49 -10.29 4.78
C ALA A 14 4.23 -9.42 4.57
N PHE A 15 4.26 -8.17 5.02
CA PHE A 15 3.33 -7.13 4.58
C PHE A 15 4.03 -6.21 3.59
N ASP A 16 3.49 -6.06 2.38
CA ASP A 16 4.05 -5.14 1.39
C ASP A 16 2.94 -4.49 0.57
N ILE A 17 2.95 -3.15 0.51
CA ILE A 17 2.02 -2.37 -0.31
C ILE A 17 2.47 -2.32 -1.78
N GLY A 18 3.66 -2.81 -2.11
CA GLY A 18 4.23 -2.89 -3.46
C GLY A 18 3.65 -4.01 -4.33
N VAL A 19 2.65 -4.74 -3.85
CA VAL A 19 2.02 -5.88 -4.55
C VAL A 19 0.85 -5.49 -5.47
N GLY A 20 0.66 -4.20 -5.76
CA GLY A 20 -0.51 -3.73 -6.51
C GLY A 20 -0.60 -4.27 -7.94
N ASP A 21 0.53 -4.60 -8.56
CA ASP A 21 0.60 -5.25 -9.87
C ASP A 21 0.10 -6.70 -9.82
N ALA A 22 0.49 -7.46 -8.79
CA ALA A 22 -0.02 -8.81 -8.55
C ALA A 22 -1.51 -8.79 -8.20
N VAL A 23 -1.93 -7.90 -7.31
CA VAL A 23 -3.37 -7.72 -6.97
C VAL A 23 -4.19 -7.50 -8.23
N THR A 24 -3.71 -6.63 -9.13
CA THR A 24 -4.39 -6.37 -10.41
C THR A 24 -4.36 -7.59 -11.33
N ALA A 25 -3.21 -8.26 -11.46
CA ALA A 25 -3.08 -9.46 -12.31
C ALA A 25 -4.00 -10.61 -11.87
N TRP A 26 -4.26 -10.74 -10.57
CA TRP A 26 -5.19 -11.73 -10.01
C TRP A 26 -6.66 -11.29 -10.00
N GLY A 27 -6.98 -10.10 -10.54
CA GLY A 27 -8.35 -9.60 -10.64
C GLY A 27 -8.92 -9.03 -9.35
N PHE A 28 -8.07 -8.74 -8.36
CA PHE A 28 -8.47 -8.08 -7.11
C PHE A 28 -8.30 -6.55 -7.16
N GLY A 29 -7.78 -6.03 -8.28
CA GLY A 29 -7.65 -4.60 -8.55
C GLY A 29 -8.89 -4.01 -9.24
N PRO A 30 -8.95 -2.67 -9.39
CA PRO A 30 -10.06 -1.99 -10.05
C PRO A 30 -10.05 -2.15 -11.58
N ALA A 31 -8.91 -2.54 -12.17
CA ALA A 31 -8.82 -2.87 -13.58
C ALA A 31 -9.26 -4.31 -13.82
N ALA A 32 -9.81 -4.58 -15.01
CA ALA A 32 -10.16 -5.93 -15.41
C ALA A 32 -8.93 -6.85 -15.30
N ALA A 33 -9.16 -8.09 -14.85
CA ALA A 33 -8.12 -9.11 -14.85
C ALA A 33 -7.58 -9.24 -16.28
N ALA A 34 -6.33 -8.82 -16.46
CA ALA A 34 -5.61 -8.97 -17.71
C ALA A 34 -4.78 -10.25 -17.64
N ASP A 35 -4.32 -10.75 -18.79
CA ASP A 35 -3.37 -11.88 -18.89
C ASP A 35 -1.95 -11.53 -18.38
N LEU A 36 -1.87 -10.82 -17.25
CA LEU A 36 -0.66 -10.31 -16.62
C LEU A 36 -0.14 -11.24 -15.52
N ILE A 37 -0.83 -12.33 -15.20
CA ILE A 37 -0.43 -13.29 -14.15
C ILE A 37 1.00 -13.79 -14.40
N ARG A 38 1.35 -14.14 -15.65
CA ARG A 38 2.71 -14.59 -16.00
C ARG A 38 3.78 -13.52 -15.72
N THR A 39 3.48 -12.26 -16.02
CA THR A 39 4.38 -11.13 -15.72
C THR A 39 4.51 -10.94 -14.21
N ALA A 40 3.41 -10.97 -13.46
CA ALA A 40 3.42 -10.80 -12.01
C ALA A 40 4.15 -11.92 -11.27
N LEU A 41 4.11 -13.16 -11.77
CA LEU A 41 4.81 -14.32 -11.20
C LEU A 41 6.32 -14.30 -11.43
N THR A 42 6.79 -13.63 -12.49
CA THR A 42 8.21 -13.59 -12.86
C THR A 42 8.89 -12.27 -12.50
N ALA A 43 8.11 -11.27 -12.09
CA ALA A 43 8.62 -9.98 -11.67
C ALA A 43 9.51 -10.10 -10.43
N ARG A 44 10.77 -9.65 -10.54
CA ARG A 44 11.62 -9.45 -9.37
C ARG A 44 11.04 -8.29 -8.55
N ARG A 45 10.66 -8.57 -7.31
CA ARG A 45 10.10 -7.57 -6.39
C ARG A 45 11.18 -6.91 -5.57
N ILE A 46 11.06 -5.58 -5.44
CA ILE A 46 11.79 -4.78 -4.45
C ILE A 46 10.74 -4.36 -3.42
N PRO A 47 10.92 -4.64 -2.12
CA PRO A 47 9.95 -4.29 -1.10
C PRO A 47 9.62 -2.79 -1.12
N ALA A 48 8.36 -2.41 -0.89
CA ALA A 48 8.00 -0.99 -0.94
C ALA A 48 8.80 -0.11 0.03
N HIS A 49 9.26 -0.66 1.15
CA HIS A 49 10.08 0.06 2.14
C HIS A 49 11.52 0.32 1.68
N GLU A 50 11.97 -0.34 0.60
CA GLU A 50 13.24 -0.07 -0.09
C GLU A 50 13.03 0.71 -1.40
N ALA A 51 11.85 0.59 -2.01
CA ALA A 51 11.50 1.23 -3.29
C ALA A 51 10.94 2.65 -3.16
N ILE A 52 10.62 3.11 -1.95
CA ILE A 52 9.96 4.38 -1.69
C ILE A 52 10.75 5.21 -0.68
N GLU A 53 10.90 6.49 -0.98
CA GLU A 53 11.38 7.50 -0.05
C GLU A 53 10.25 8.47 0.30
N LEU A 54 10.19 8.87 1.58
CA LEU A 54 9.20 9.82 2.08
C LEU A 54 9.87 11.15 2.39
N GLY A 55 9.39 12.21 1.75
CA GLY A 55 9.74 13.59 2.07
C GLY A 55 8.70 14.23 2.99
N ASP A 56 8.79 15.55 3.12
CA ASP A 56 7.74 16.32 3.76
C ASP A 56 6.59 16.54 2.78
N GLY A 57 5.43 15.95 3.07
CA GLY A 57 4.26 15.96 2.17
C GLY A 57 4.41 15.15 0.86
N GLU A 58 5.62 14.64 0.55
CA GLU A 58 5.92 14.00 -0.74
C GLU A 58 6.28 12.52 -0.62
N VAL A 59 6.06 11.79 -1.72
CA VAL A 59 6.43 10.38 -1.89
C VAL A 59 7.21 10.24 -3.18
N ARG A 60 8.45 9.75 -3.11
CA ARG A 60 9.30 9.46 -4.28
C ARG A 60 9.40 7.96 -4.49
N LYS A 61 9.15 7.52 -5.73
CA LYS A 61 9.35 6.13 -6.17
C LYS A 61 10.75 6.01 -6.79
N LEU A 62 11.57 5.12 -6.26
CA LEU A 62 12.93 4.85 -6.77
C LEU A 62 12.93 3.90 -7.97
N VAL A 63 11.88 3.07 -8.07
CA VAL A 63 11.66 2.13 -9.16
C VAL A 63 10.19 2.17 -9.59
N PRO A 64 9.84 1.72 -10.81
CA PRO A 64 8.44 1.50 -11.17
C PRO A 64 7.76 0.55 -10.18
N ILE A 65 6.76 1.06 -9.45
CA ILE A 65 6.02 0.30 -8.45
C ILE A 65 4.54 0.72 -8.42
N ALA A 66 3.67 -0.28 -8.42
CA ALA A 66 2.24 -0.14 -8.21
C ALA A 66 1.93 -0.34 -6.73
N LEU A 67 1.20 0.59 -6.14
CA LEU A 67 0.90 0.57 -4.70
C LEU A 67 -0.54 0.18 -4.45
N ASP A 68 -0.74 -0.78 -3.56
CA ASP A 68 -2.04 -1.12 -2.99
C ASP A 68 -2.03 -0.88 -1.48
N LEU A 69 -2.90 0.02 -1.00
CA LEU A 69 -3.05 0.38 0.41
C LEU A 69 -4.21 -0.35 1.09
N ASN A 70 -4.93 -1.23 0.41
CA ASN A 70 -6.13 -1.90 0.90
C ASN A 70 -5.89 -2.68 2.21
N GLY A 71 -4.68 -3.20 2.41
CA GLY A 71 -4.26 -3.94 3.61
C GLY A 71 -4.17 -3.08 4.88
N ILE A 72 -4.19 -1.75 4.78
CA ILE A 72 -4.07 -0.83 5.93
C ILE A 72 -5.10 0.29 5.94
N ALA A 73 -5.62 0.68 4.78
CA ALA A 73 -6.53 1.82 4.63
C ALA A 73 -7.82 1.68 5.46
N LYS A 74 -8.32 0.44 5.63
CA LYS A 74 -9.53 0.18 6.42
C LYS A 74 -9.33 0.48 7.91
N GLY A 75 -8.20 0.06 8.48
CA GLY A 75 -7.86 0.37 9.88
C GLY A 75 -7.72 1.88 10.09
N PHE A 76 -7.00 2.56 9.18
CA PHE A 76 -6.88 4.02 9.21
C PHE A 76 -8.23 4.75 9.18
N ALA A 77 -9.18 4.27 8.37
CA ALA A 77 -10.52 4.85 8.31
C ALA A 77 -11.27 4.72 9.65
N VAL A 78 -11.14 3.56 10.31
CA VAL A 78 -11.70 3.33 11.65
C VAL A 78 -11.05 4.25 12.68
N ASP A 79 -9.72 4.38 12.67
CA ASP A 79 -8.99 5.27 13.59
C ASP A 79 -9.45 6.73 13.42
N ARG A 80 -9.58 7.20 12.18
CA ARG A 80 -10.08 8.56 11.88
C ARG A 80 -11.52 8.76 12.34
N LEU A 81 -12.38 7.74 12.23
CA LEU A 81 -13.75 7.82 12.71
C LEU A 81 -13.80 7.94 14.24
N ALA A 82 -13.01 7.12 14.95
CA ALA A 82 -12.93 7.16 16.41
C ALA A 82 -12.39 8.50 16.93
N GLU A 83 -11.34 9.04 16.31
CA GLU A 83 -10.78 10.35 16.65
C GLU A 83 -11.83 11.46 16.50
N ASN A 84 -12.56 11.49 15.39
CA ASN A 84 -13.62 12.47 15.16
C ASN A 84 -14.77 12.32 16.16
N ALA A 85 -15.13 11.09 16.55
CA ALA A 85 -16.18 10.84 17.55
C ALA A 85 -15.76 11.27 18.97
N SER A 86 -14.46 11.16 19.30
CA SER A 86 -13.90 11.57 20.59
C SER A 86 -13.73 13.09 20.74
N HIS A 87 -13.75 13.84 19.64
CA HIS A 87 -13.68 15.30 19.59
C HIS A 87 -14.91 15.85 18.85
N PRO A 88 -16.12 15.78 19.46
CA PRO A 88 -17.32 16.33 18.83
C PRO A 88 -17.08 17.82 18.54
N ARG A 89 -17.25 18.22 17.27
CA ARG A 89 -17.13 19.63 16.89
C ARG A 89 -18.11 20.43 17.74
N SER A 90 -17.61 21.46 18.42
CA SER A 90 -18.46 22.49 19.01
C SER A 90 -19.33 23.12 17.92
N PRO A 91 -20.61 23.43 18.21
CA PRO A 91 -21.56 23.98 17.23
C PRO A 91 -21.11 25.30 16.62
#